data_AF-A0A6P0RNH2-F1
#
_entry.id   AF-A0A6P0RNH2-F1
#
_cell.length_a   1.000
_cell.length_b   1.000
_cell.length_c   1.000
_cell.angle_alpha   90.00
_cell.angle_beta   90.00
_cell.angle_gamma   90.00
#
_symmetry.space_group_name_H-M   'P 1'
#
loop_
_entity.id
_entity.type
_entity.pdbx_description
1 polymer ?
#
loop_
_entity_poly.entity_id
_entity_poly.type
_entity_poly.pdbx_seq_one_letter_code
_entity_poly.pdbx_strand_id
1 'polypeptide(L)'
;MQFKTSHVFLALVIFGIVSQGENVRDFTNSQSQERQGRNEFHQRIRDNRNQARELEKLSKVALDRYKQNCVFVIDLTTKQETYLQPGQQVIDTKLNRELRPGQPICNRLGDTAIVSQAGTIVDIARVNVADLPEFRQLLEQRR
;
A
#
# COMPACT_ATOMS: atom_id res chain seq x y z
N MET A 1 11.02 76.34 -47.01
CA MET A 1 11.25 75.72 -45.69
C MET A 1 11.35 74.22 -45.88
N GLN A 2 12.49 73.61 -45.54
CA GLN A 2 12.71 72.17 -45.63
C GLN A 2 12.47 71.55 -44.25
N PHE A 3 11.48 70.65 -44.13
CA PHE A 3 11.26 69.89 -42.90
C PHE A 3 11.87 68.50 -43.03
N LYS A 4 12.86 68.24 -42.18
CA LYS A 4 13.57 66.97 -42.03
C LYS A 4 12.63 65.93 -41.41
N THR A 5 12.28 64.90 -42.16
CA THR A 5 11.63 63.68 -41.67
C THR A 5 12.69 62.64 -41.33
N SER A 6 13.25 62.73 -40.13
CA SER A 6 14.04 61.65 -39.54
C SER A 6 13.68 61.60 -38.06
N HIS A 7 13.54 60.38 -37.52
CA HIS A 7 13.21 60.08 -36.11
C HIS A 7 11.75 59.74 -35.75
N VAL A 8 11.04 58.91 -36.54
CA VAL A 8 9.77 58.30 -36.07
C VAL A 8 9.74 56.76 -36.18
N PHE A 9 10.79 56.10 -36.67
CA PHE A 9 10.79 54.64 -36.89
C PHE A 9 11.49 53.80 -35.80
N LEU A 10 11.64 54.29 -34.57
CA LEU A 10 12.33 53.54 -33.50
C LEU A 10 11.46 53.26 -32.25
N ALA A 11 10.19 53.66 -32.25
CA ALA A 11 9.29 53.44 -31.11
C ALA A 11 8.37 52.20 -31.26
N LEU A 12 8.24 51.63 -32.46
CA LEU A 12 7.24 50.58 -32.74
C LEU A 12 7.77 49.13 -32.61
N VAL A 13 9.09 48.93 -32.43
CA VAL A 13 9.67 47.58 -32.30
C VAL A 13 9.67 47.08 -30.85
N ILE A 14 9.59 47.96 -29.86
CA ILE A 14 9.68 47.58 -28.44
C ILE A 14 8.33 47.10 -27.87
N PHE A 15 7.19 47.51 -28.45
CA PHE A 15 5.87 47.12 -27.94
C PHE A 15 5.42 45.70 -28.33
N GLY A 16 6.05 45.09 -29.36
CA GLY A 16 5.72 43.73 -29.81
C GLY A 16 6.26 42.60 -28.92
N ILE A 17 7.17 42.91 -27.99
CA ILE A 17 7.84 41.90 -27.14
C ILE A 17 7.07 41.68 -25.82
N VAL A 18 6.23 42.61 -25.40
CA VAL A 18 5.53 42.52 -24.09
C VAL A 18 4.22 41.71 -24.17
N SER A 19 3.57 41.61 -25.35
CA SER A 19 2.27 40.92 -25.47
C SER A 19 2.36 39.38 -25.61
N GLN A 20 3.56 38.79 -25.61
CA GLN A 20 3.74 37.33 -25.66
C GLN A 20 4.05 36.70 -24.29
N GLY A 21 4.21 37.49 -23.23
CA GLY A 21 4.58 36.99 -21.90
C GLY A 21 3.47 36.21 -21.17
N GLU A 22 2.20 36.54 -21.40
CA GLU A 22 1.06 35.88 -20.74
C GLU A 22 0.79 34.48 -21.31
N ASN A 23 0.77 34.34 -22.64
CA ASN A 23 0.58 33.04 -23.30
C ASN A 23 1.72 32.04 -23.01
N VAL A 24 2.96 32.51 -22.84
CA VAL A 24 4.10 31.65 -22.48
C VAL A 24 3.99 31.17 -21.03
N ARG A 25 3.55 32.03 -20.11
CA ARG A 25 3.33 31.66 -18.70
C ARG A 25 2.26 30.59 -18.55
N ASP A 26 1.12 30.74 -19.22
CA ASP A 26 0.04 29.75 -19.17
C ASP A 26 0.42 28.42 -19.82
N PHE A 27 1.19 28.45 -20.91
CA PHE A 27 1.75 27.23 -21.53
C PHE A 27 2.78 26.53 -20.64
N THR A 28 3.64 27.28 -19.93
CA THR A 28 4.57 26.67 -18.97
C THR A 28 3.86 26.12 -17.73
N ASN A 29 2.79 26.78 -17.28
CA ASN A 29 1.99 26.33 -16.15
C ASN A 29 1.20 25.06 -16.50
N SER A 30 0.56 24.99 -17.66
CA SER A 30 -0.14 23.77 -18.10
C SER A 30 0.83 22.61 -18.35
N GLN A 31 1.99 22.86 -18.95
CA GLN A 31 3.00 21.82 -19.15
C GLN A 31 3.59 21.32 -17.82
N SER A 32 3.79 22.19 -16.83
CA SER A 32 4.26 21.78 -15.50
C SER A 32 3.20 20.98 -14.73
N GLN A 33 1.92 21.36 -14.84
CA GLN A 33 0.79 20.60 -14.27
C GLN A 33 0.66 19.21 -14.92
N GLU A 34 0.77 19.11 -16.24
CA GLU A 34 0.73 17.81 -16.94
C GLU A 34 1.91 16.91 -16.53
N ARG A 35 3.11 17.48 -16.37
CA ARG A 35 4.30 16.75 -15.89
C ARG A 35 4.12 16.28 -14.44
N GLN A 36 3.56 17.12 -13.57
CA GLN A 36 3.24 16.75 -12.19
C GLN A 36 2.21 15.60 -12.14
N GLY A 37 1.11 15.72 -12.88
CA GLY A 37 0.08 14.68 -12.95
C GLY A 37 0.61 13.34 -13.48
N ARG A 38 1.48 13.35 -14.50
CA ARG A 38 2.15 12.13 -15.00
C ARG A 38 3.08 11.52 -13.95
N ASN A 39 3.86 12.34 -13.25
CA ASN A 39 4.77 11.86 -12.21
C ASN A 39 4.01 11.20 -11.05
N GLU A 40 2.92 11.84 -10.58
CA GLU A 40 2.06 11.25 -9.55
C GLU A 40 1.44 9.94 -10.00
N PHE A 41 0.92 9.88 -11.23
CA PHE A 41 0.36 8.64 -11.76
C PHE A 41 1.41 7.53 -11.79
N HIS A 42 2.60 7.80 -12.31
CA HIS A 42 3.69 6.83 -12.32
C HIS A 42 4.11 6.39 -10.91
N GLN A 43 4.10 7.30 -9.95
CA GLN A 43 4.38 6.98 -8.55
C GLN A 43 3.31 6.02 -7.99
N ARG A 44 2.02 6.33 -8.17
CA ARG A 44 0.92 5.44 -7.75
C ARG A 44 1.02 4.05 -8.36
N ILE A 45 1.40 3.95 -9.64
CA ILE A 45 1.60 2.65 -10.31
C ILE A 45 2.75 1.86 -9.67
N ARG A 46 3.85 2.53 -9.30
CA ARG A 46 4.98 1.89 -8.61
C ARG A 46 4.57 1.42 -7.21
N ASP A 47 3.87 2.27 -6.46
CA ASP A 47 3.41 1.95 -5.10
C ASP A 47 2.44 0.78 -5.12
N ASN A 48 1.46 0.77 -6.03
CA ASN A 48 0.54 -0.35 -6.21
C ASN A 48 1.26 -1.66 -6.55
N ARG A 49 2.29 -1.60 -7.41
CA ARG A 49 3.11 -2.78 -7.75
C ARG A 49 3.92 -3.28 -6.55
N ASN A 50 4.47 -2.38 -5.74
CA ASN A 50 5.23 -2.74 -4.56
C ASN A 50 4.32 -3.37 -3.50
N GLN A 51 3.15 -2.77 -3.24
CA GLN A 51 2.15 -3.31 -2.34
C GLN A 51 1.67 -4.69 -2.79
N ALA A 52 1.39 -4.88 -4.08
CA ALA A 52 0.98 -6.19 -4.61
C ALA A 52 2.05 -7.28 -4.35
N ARG A 53 3.33 -6.94 -4.52
CA ARG A 53 4.46 -7.85 -4.23
C ARG A 53 4.60 -8.14 -2.74
N GLU A 54 4.39 -7.14 -1.89
CA GLU A 54 4.41 -7.32 -0.43
C GLU A 54 3.27 -8.23 0.03
N LEU A 55 2.07 -8.04 -0.51
CA LEU A 55 0.93 -8.92 -0.25
C LEU A 55 1.17 -10.36 -0.70
N GLU A 56 1.81 -10.57 -1.86
CA GLU A 56 2.20 -11.91 -2.33
C GLU A 56 3.21 -12.56 -1.38
N LYS A 57 4.22 -11.81 -0.91
CA LYS A 57 5.20 -12.31 0.07
C LYS A 57 4.53 -12.68 1.39
N LEU A 58 3.67 -11.82 1.92
CA LEU A 58 2.93 -12.08 3.15
C LEU A 58 2.00 -13.29 3.00
N SER A 59 1.35 -13.44 1.85
CA SER A 59 0.52 -14.61 1.58
C SER A 59 1.31 -15.92 1.62
N LYS A 60 2.51 -15.94 1.01
CA LYS A 60 3.42 -17.09 1.09
C LYS A 60 3.81 -17.42 2.52
N VAL A 61 4.19 -16.40 3.31
CA VAL A 61 4.49 -16.57 4.73
C VAL A 61 3.29 -17.14 5.50
N ALA A 62 2.08 -16.66 5.21
CA ALA A 62 0.86 -17.17 5.85
C ALA A 62 0.59 -18.64 5.50
N LEU A 63 0.69 -19.00 4.23
CA LEU A 63 0.54 -20.40 3.78
C LEU A 63 1.61 -21.32 4.39
N ASP A 64 2.86 -20.86 4.45
CA ASP A 64 3.97 -21.63 5.02
C ASP A 64 3.75 -21.88 6.52
N ARG A 65 3.34 -20.87 7.28
CA ARG A 65 2.98 -21.03 8.70
C ARG A 65 1.82 -22.00 8.88
N TYR A 66 0.86 -21.99 7.96
CA TYR A 66 -0.23 -22.97 7.92
C TYR A 66 0.27 -24.40 7.74
N LYS A 67 1.15 -24.62 6.76
CA LYS A 67 1.78 -25.92 6.48
C LYS A 67 2.68 -26.39 7.62
N GLN A 68 3.31 -25.47 8.35
CA GLN A 68 4.17 -25.73 9.53
C GLN A 68 3.39 -26.00 10.82
N ASN A 69 2.11 -26.34 10.70
CA ASN A 69 1.25 -26.66 11.81
C ASN A 69 0.99 -25.54 12.84
N CYS A 70 0.68 -24.33 12.37
CA CYS A 70 0.19 -23.26 13.24
C CYS A 70 -0.99 -23.71 14.14
N VAL A 71 -1.06 -23.12 15.33
CA VAL A 71 -2.14 -23.35 16.30
C VAL A 71 -3.35 -22.49 15.98
N PHE A 72 -4.53 -23.10 15.98
CA PHE A 72 -5.79 -22.40 15.76
C PHE A 72 -6.18 -21.59 17.00
N VAL A 73 -6.41 -20.30 16.80
CA VAL A 73 -6.72 -19.36 17.88
C VAL A 73 -8.03 -18.61 17.65
N ILE A 74 -8.61 -18.17 18.74
CA ILE A 74 -9.74 -17.22 18.78
C ILE A 74 -9.39 -16.05 19.69
N ASP A 75 -10.12 -14.96 19.53
CA ASP A 75 -10.03 -13.80 20.42
C ASP A 75 -10.39 -14.20 21.85
N LEU A 76 -9.55 -13.82 22.81
CA LEU A 76 -9.76 -14.16 24.22
C LEU A 76 -11.03 -13.52 24.80
N THR A 77 -11.36 -12.31 24.37
CA THR A 77 -12.47 -11.48 24.85
C THR A 77 -13.79 -11.88 24.21
N THR A 78 -13.85 -11.93 22.87
CA THR A 78 -15.10 -12.19 22.15
C THR A 78 -15.37 -13.69 22.00
N LYS A 79 -14.37 -14.54 22.20
CA LYS A 79 -14.43 -16.00 21.96
C LYS A 79 -14.85 -16.36 20.53
N GLN A 80 -14.63 -15.45 19.59
CA GLN A 80 -14.95 -15.63 18.18
C GLN A 80 -13.68 -15.56 17.32
N GLU A 81 -13.75 -16.13 16.13
CA GLU A 81 -12.72 -15.92 15.12
C GLU A 81 -12.83 -14.49 14.58
N THR A 82 -11.74 -13.74 14.74
CA THR A 82 -11.61 -12.38 14.22
C THR A 82 -10.28 -12.25 13.49
N TYR A 83 -10.15 -11.23 12.65
CA TYR A 83 -8.87 -10.87 12.05
C TYR A 83 -7.86 -10.54 13.14
N LEU A 84 -6.65 -11.10 13.01
CA LEU A 84 -5.60 -10.90 14.00
C LEU A 84 -5.12 -9.45 13.96
N GLN A 85 -4.97 -8.84 15.14
CA GLN A 85 -4.47 -7.48 15.30
C GLN A 85 -3.19 -7.48 16.16
N PRO A 86 -2.23 -6.57 15.89
CA PRO A 86 -1.05 -6.42 16.72
C PRO A 86 -1.44 -6.14 18.18
N GLY A 87 -0.77 -6.80 19.13
CA GLY A 87 -1.02 -6.58 20.57
C GLY A 87 -2.26 -7.29 21.13
N GLN A 88 -3.10 -7.90 20.28
CA GLN A 88 -4.27 -8.67 20.71
C GLN A 88 -3.85 -9.92 21.49
N GLN A 89 -4.65 -10.27 22.49
CA GLN A 89 -4.52 -11.52 23.24
C GLN A 89 -5.46 -12.57 22.66
N VAL A 90 -4.92 -13.76 22.46
CA VAL A 90 -5.63 -14.89 21.86
C VAL A 90 -5.34 -16.17 22.63
N ILE A 91 -6.24 -17.14 22.48
CA ILE A 91 -6.14 -18.43 23.16
C ILE A 91 -6.24 -19.58 22.16
N ASP A 92 -5.61 -20.71 22.52
CA ASP A 92 -5.74 -21.96 21.79
C ASP A 92 -7.20 -22.44 21.83
N THR A 93 -7.81 -22.63 20.65
CA THR A 93 -9.19 -23.09 20.49
C THR A 93 -9.45 -24.48 21.07
N LYS A 94 -8.44 -25.36 21.09
CA LYS A 94 -8.57 -26.75 21.56
C LYS A 94 -8.30 -26.88 23.05
N LEU A 95 -7.27 -26.20 23.53
CA LEU A 95 -6.74 -26.40 24.88
C LEU A 95 -7.12 -25.27 25.85
N ASN A 96 -7.70 -24.17 25.37
CA ASN A 96 -8.09 -22.99 26.15
C ASN A 96 -6.97 -22.52 27.11
N ARG A 97 -5.74 -22.48 26.59
CA ARG A 97 -4.53 -22.11 27.33
C ARG A 97 -3.81 -20.97 26.63
N GLU A 98 -2.90 -20.35 27.38
CA GLU A 98 -1.95 -19.39 26.86
C GLU A 98 -0.97 -20.03 25.86
N LEU A 99 -0.52 -19.23 24.92
CA LEU A 99 0.34 -19.64 23.82
C LEU A 99 1.79 -19.36 24.18
N ARG A 100 2.69 -20.18 23.66
CA ARG A 100 4.12 -20.02 23.93
C ARG A 100 4.70 -18.88 23.09
N PRO A 101 5.65 -18.09 23.62
CA PRO A 101 6.40 -17.14 22.81
C PRO A 101 7.05 -17.82 21.60
N GLY A 102 7.05 -17.13 20.46
CA GLY A 102 7.57 -17.63 19.17
C GLY A 102 6.66 -18.64 18.46
N GLN A 103 5.53 -19.04 19.05
CA GLN A 103 4.63 -20.02 18.45
C GLN A 103 3.88 -19.42 17.26
N PRO A 104 3.86 -20.10 16.09
CA PRO A 104 3.02 -19.69 14.97
C PRO A 104 1.55 -20.02 15.26
N ILE A 105 0.71 -19.03 15.04
CA ILE A 105 -0.74 -19.09 15.29
C ILE A 105 -1.50 -18.73 14.03
N CYS A 106 -2.76 -19.14 13.95
CA CYS A 106 -3.57 -18.90 12.78
C CYS A 106 -5.08 -18.97 13.05
N ASN A 107 -5.88 -18.36 12.17
CA ASN A 107 -7.35 -18.40 12.21
C ASN A 107 -7.94 -18.89 10.88
N ARG A 108 -9.15 -19.46 10.88
CA ARG A 108 -9.73 -19.98 9.63
C ARG A 108 -10.07 -18.90 8.58
N LEU A 109 -9.84 -17.62 8.90
CA LEU A 109 -9.98 -16.49 7.98
C LEU A 109 -8.73 -16.26 7.11
N GLY A 110 -7.63 -16.97 7.37
CA GLY A 110 -6.40 -16.87 6.57
C GLY A 110 -5.36 -15.92 7.15
N ASP A 111 -5.50 -15.50 8.40
CA ASP A 111 -4.44 -14.79 9.11
C ASP A 111 -3.54 -15.78 9.85
N THR A 112 -2.26 -15.43 9.87
CA THR A 112 -1.25 -16.07 10.69
C THR A 112 -0.44 -15.03 11.42
N ALA A 113 0.14 -15.39 12.55
CA ALA A 113 1.02 -14.52 13.30
C ALA A 113 2.00 -15.31 14.17
N ILE A 114 2.88 -14.58 14.85
CA ILE A 114 3.79 -15.11 15.87
C ILE A 114 3.40 -14.51 17.22
N VAL A 115 3.53 -15.31 18.28
CA VAL A 115 3.30 -14.83 19.65
C VAL A 115 4.58 -14.20 20.20
N SER A 116 4.45 -13.01 20.77
CA SER A 116 5.56 -12.29 21.41
C SER A 116 5.93 -12.89 22.77
N GLN A 117 7.04 -12.41 23.35
CA GLN A 117 7.42 -12.77 24.74
C GLN A 117 6.39 -12.32 25.77
N ALA A 118 5.60 -11.29 25.46
CA ALA A 118 4.53 -10.78 26.33
C ALA A 118 3.19 -11.51 26.11
N GLY A 119 3.16 -12.59 25.31
CA GLY A 119 1.94 -13.34 25.02
C GLY A 119 0.96 -12.64 24.07
N THR A 120 1.41 -11.62 23.35
CA THR A 120 0.61 -10.84 22.40
C THR A 120 0.96 -11.15 20.95
N ILE A 121 0.05 -10.85 20.03
CA ILE A 121 0.26 -11.06 18.59
C ILE A 121 1.27 -10.08 18.00
N VAL A 122 2.23 -10.61 17.23
CA VAL A 122 3.20 -9.88 16.41
C VAL A 122 3.39 -10.56 15.04
N ASP A 123 4.00 -9.85 14.08
CA ASP A 123 4.39 -10.39 12.76
C ASP A 123 3.23 -11.09 12.03
N ILE A 124 2.19 -10.32 11.72
CA ILE A 124 0.98 -10.80 11.09
C ILE A 124 1.21 -10.95 9.58
N ALA A 125 0.78 -12.08 9.03
CA ALA A 125 0.74 -12.33 7.60
C ALA A 125 -0.63 -12.89 7.21
N ARG A 126 -1.19 -12.38 6.11
CA ARG A 126 -2.53 -12.71 5.62
C ARG A 126 -2.45 -13.36 4.25
N VAL A 127 -3.23 -14.41 4.06
CA VAL A 127 -3.45 -15.04 2.76
C VAL A 127 -4.12 -14.04 1.82
N ASN A 128 -3.50 -13.82 0.66
CA ASN A 128 -4.05 -12.97 -0.39
C ASN A 128 -5.23 -13.67 -1.09
N VAL A 129 -6.11 -12.88 -1.71
CA VAL A 129 -7.30 -13.38 -2.41
C VAL A 129 -6.96 -14.44 -3.47
N ALA A 130 -5.84 -14.24 -4.19
CA ALA A 130 -5.36 -15.17 -5.21
C ALA A 130 -5.04 -16.57 -4.66
N ASP A 131 -4.65 -16.66 -3.39
CA ASP A 131 -4.17 -17.88 -2.73
C ASP A 131 -5.24 -18.54 -1.84
N LEU A 132 -6.45 -17.95 -1.77
CA LEU A 132 -7.58 -18.53 -1.03
C LEU A 132 -7.95 -19.94 -1.47
N PRO A 133 -7.90 -20.33 -2.76
CA PRO A 133 -8.17 -21.72 -3.15
C PRO A 133 -7.21 -22.72 -2.51
N GLU A 134 -5.92 -22.43 -2.48
CA GLU A 134 -4.90 -23.27 -1.82
C GLU A 134 -5.15 -23.31 -0.31
N PHE A 135 -5.40 -22.15 0.29
CA PHE A 135 -5.68 -22.06 1.72
C PHE A 135 -6.89 -22.89 2.15
N ARG A 136 -7.98 -22.88 1.35
CA ARG A 136 -9.18 -23.69 1.63
C ARG A 136 -8.87 -25.18 1.64
N GLN A 137 -8.05 -25.67 0.71
CA GLN A 137 -7.63 -27.08 0.69
C GLN A 137 -6.85 -27.44 1.96
N LEU A 138 -5.94 -26.56 2.41
CA LEU A 138 -5.20 -26.77 3.67
C LEU A 138 -6.12 -26.79 4.89
N LEU A 139 -7.17 -25.96 4.91
CA LEU A 139 -8.16 -25.96 5.98
C LEU A 139 -8.98 -27.25 6.02
N GLU A 140 -9.39 -27.76 4.85
CA GLU A 140 -10.16 -29.01 4.75
C GLU A 140 -9.36 -30.21 5.24
N GLN A 141 -8.06 -30.27 4.94
CA GLN A 141 -7.16 -31.33 5.42
C GLN A 141 -6.96 -31.33 6.94
N ARG A 142 -7.27 -30.22 7.62
CA ARG A 142 -7.08 -30.03 9.06
C ARG A 142 -8.38 -30.16 9.87
N ARG A 143 -9.53 -30.35 9.22
CA ARG A 143 -10.80 -30.67 9.89
C ARG A 143 -10.82 -32.13 10.32
#